data_AF-A0A9W4FIH3-F1
#
_entry.id   AF-A0A9W4FIH3-F1
#
_cell.length_a   1.000
_cell.length_b   1.000
_cell.length_c   1.000
_cell.angle_alpha   90.00
_cell.angle_beta   90.00
_cell.angle_gamma   90.00
#
_symmetry.space_group_name_H-M   'P 1'
#
loop_
_entity.id
_entity.type
_entity.pdbx_description
1 polymer ?
#
loop_
_entity_poly.entity_id
_entity_poly.type
_entity_poly.pdbx_seq_one_letter_code
_entity_poly.pdbx_strand_id
1 'polypeptide(L)'
;MTAAYGSAAKPAAAPNGARPAAYESDAELVARNVATIERVQQTLRNLRKKWASIDVHMESADGDVQLSVNHHGRLMSLSLAPGCTTRYTNEGLERVISTTLQAAVADAYAEREVIEQNAEEAAREAAKLLDNLQ
;
A
#
# COMPACT_ATOMS: atom_id res chain seq x y z
N MET A 1 -15.51 -85.61 23.72
CA MET A 1 -14.17 -84.96 23.73
C MET A 1 -13.94 -84.43 22.33
N THR A 2 -13.67 -83.17 22.01
CA THR A 2 -13.68 -81.86 22.67
C THR A 2 -13.44 -80.88 21.50
N ALA A 3 -14.11 -79.73 21.50
CA ALA A 3 -14.13 -78.74 20.42
C ALA A 3 -12.78 -78.01 20.20
N ALA A 4 -12.59 -77.44 19.00
CA ALA A 4 -11.98 -76.12 18.84
C ALA A 4 -12.33 -75.53 17.46
N TYR A 5 -13.25 -74.56 17.47
CA TYR A 5 -13.46 -73.59 16.39
C TYR A 5 -12.24 -72.66 16.30
N GLY A 6 -11.57 -72.65 15.15
CA GLY A 6 -10.49 -71.69 14.84
C GLY A 6 -11.06 -70.46 14.15
N SER A 7 -11.01 -69.34 14.85
CA SER A 7 -11.54 -68.01 14.50
C SER A 7 -10.88 -67.37 13.27
N ALA A 8 -11.63 -66.45 12.65
CA ALA A 8 -11.33 -65.71 11.44
C ALA A 8 -9.99 -64.93 11.46
N ALA A 9 -9.19 -65.10 10.39
CA ALA A 9 -8.12 -64.17 10.06
C ALA A 9 -8.66 -63.10 9.09
N LYS A 10 -9.13 -62.01 9.68
CA LYS A 10 -9.41 -60.71 9.04
C LYS A 10 -8.17 -60.29 8.22
N PRO A 11 -8.30 -59.82 6.96
CA PRO A 11 -7.14 -59.25 6.27
C PRO A 11 -6.64 -58.07 7.09
N ALA A 12 -5.37 -58.15 7.50
CA ALA A 12 -4.71 -57.13 8.27
C ALA A 12 -4.80 -55.80 7.49
N ALA A 13 -5.40 -54.81 8.15
CA ALA A 13 -5.31 -53.43 7.71
C ALA A 13 -3.83 -53.08 7.53
N ALA A 14 -3.46 -52.65 6.33
CA ALA A 14 -2.16 -52.04 6.10
C ALA A 14 -2.03 -50.83 7.04
N PRO A 15 -1.07 -50.78 7.98
CA PRO A 15 -0.85 -49.59 8.77
C PRO A 15 -0.09 -48.60 7.90
N ASN A 16 -0.86 -47.76 7.20
CA ASN A 16 -0.73 -46.31 7.13
C ASN A 16 0.65 -45.71 7.48
N GLY A 17 1.72 -46.09 6.78
CA GLY A 17 3.10 -45.78 7.17
C GLY A 17 3.86 -44.80 6.28
N ALA A 18 3.26 -44.29 5.20
CA ALA A 18 4.03 -43.59 4.16
C ALA A 18 3.46 -42.23 3.70
N ARG A 19 2.71 -41.52 4.55
CA ARG A 19 2.27 -40.13 4.26
C ARG A 19 2.33 -39.07 5.41
N PRO A 20 3.35 -38.99 6.29
CA PRO A 20 3.50 -37.83 7.19
C PRO A 20 4.41 -36.71 6.63
N ALA A 21 5.60 -37.07 6.12
CA ALA A 21 6.66 -36.09 5.86
C ALA A 21 6.37 -35.09 4.73
N ALA A 22 5.66 -35.51 3.67
CA ALA A 22 5.27 -34.62 2.58
C ALA A 22 4.23 -33.58 3.02
N TYR A 23 3.28 -33.98 3.88
CA TYR A 23 2.22 -33.08 4.36
C TYR A 23 2.75 -32.05 5.36
N GLU A 24 3.70 -32.44 6.22
CA GLU A 24 4.38 -31.52 7.14
C GLU A 24 5.26 -30.51 6.37
N SER A 25 6.00 -30.97 5.36
CA SER A 25 6.77 -30.09 4.48
C SER A 25 5.90 -29.10 3.71
N ASP A 26 4.75 -29.55 3.19
CA ASP A 26 3.80 -28.67 2.50
C ASP A 26 3.17 -27.66 3.46
N ALA A 27 2.83 -28.07 4.68
CA ALA A 27 2.30 -27.18 5.71
C ALA A 27 3.31 -26.09 6.12
N GLU A 28 4.60 -26.44 6.25
CA GLU A 28 5.66 -25.46 6.51
C GLU A 28 5.85 -24.47 5.35
N LEU A 29 5.78 -24.96 4.12
CA LEU A 29 5.85 -24.13 2.91
C LEU A 29 4.68 -23.14 2.84
N VAL A 30 3.46 -23.62 3.09
CA VAL A 30 2.26 -22.77 3.15
C VAL A 30 2.37 -21.75 4.27
N ALA A 31 2.81 -22.15 5.47
CA ALA A 31 2.98 -21.23 6.59
C ALA A 31 4.01 -20.13 6.29
N ARG A 32 5.14 -20.46 5.64
CA ARG A 32 6.13 -19.47 5.19
C ARG A 32 5.58 -18.53 4.11
N ASN A 33 4.80 -19.06 3.18
CA ASN A 33 4.18 -18.25 2.13
C ASN A 33 3.14 -17.29 2.70
N VAL A 34 2.30 -17.75 3.63
CA VAL A 34 1.32 -16.90 4.35
C VAL A 34 2.04 -15.78 5.10
N ALA A 35 3.08 -16.11 5.89
CA ALA A 35 3.85 -15.11 6.63
C ALA A 35 4.51 -14.07 5.71
N THR A 36 4.99 -14.52 4.53
CA THR A 36 5.54 -13.64 3.51
C THR A 36 4.48 -12.68 2.96
N ILE A 37 3.29 -13.19 2.62
CA ILE A 37 2.18 -12.39 2.11
C ILE A 37 1.73 -11.36 3.16
N GLU A 38 1.60 -11.76 4.43
CA GLU A 38 1.23 -10.84 5.51
C GLU A 38 2.24 -9.70 5.67
N ARG A 39 3.54 -10.00 5.58
CA ARG A 39 4.61 -8.98 5.63
C ARG A 39 4.54 -8.03 4.43
N VAL A 40 4.28 -8.55 3.23
CA VAL A 40 4.08 -7.71 2.03
C VAL A 40 2.86 -6.81 2.21
N GLN A 41 1.72 -7.35 2.65
CA GLN A 41 0.51 -6.57 2.90
C GLN A 41 0.74 -5.47 3.96
N GLN A 42 1.46 -5.78 5.03
CA GLN A 42 1.78 -4.79 6.05
C GLN A 42 2.69 -3.68 5.51
N THR A 43 3.64 -4.03 4.66
CA THR A 43 4.54 -3.08 4.01
C THR A 43 3.77 -2.15 3.09
N LEU A 44 2.85 -2.68 2.27
CA LEU A 44 1.96 -1.88 1.41
C LEU A 44 1.05 -0.95 2.22
N ARG A 45 0.48 -1.43 3.34
CA ARG A 45 -0.32 -0.57 4.25
C ARG A 45 0.51 0.58 4.83
N ASN A 46 1.74 0.31 5.23
CA ASN A 46 2.65 1.32 5.77
C ASN A 46 3.06 2.35 4.71
N LEU A 47 3.35 1.90 3.48
CA LEU A 47 3.66 2.78 2.35
C LEU A 47 2.47 3.69 2.00
N ARG A 48 1.26 3.12 1.93
CA ARG A 48 0.03 3.90 1.69
C ARG A 48 -0.18 4.98 2.76
N LYS A 49 0.08 4.67 4.03
CA LYS A 49 0.01 5.67 5.12
C LYS A 49 1.06 6.77 4.97
N LYS A 50 2.29 6.43 4.56
CA LYS A 50 3.35 7.41 4.35
C LYS A 50 3.04 8.34 3.19
N TRP A 51 2.52 7.82 2.09
CA TRP A 51 2.06 8.65 0.96
C TRP A 51 0.89 9.54 1.37
N ALA A 52 -0.01 9.04 2.22
CA ALA A 52 -1.09 9.83 2.78
C ALA A 52 -0.62 11.03 3.65
N SER A 53 0.65 11.04 4.06
CA SER A 53 1.26 12.12 4.86
C SER A 53 2.24 13.00 4.09
N ILE A 54 2.41 12.78 2.78
CA ILE A 54 3.25 13.67 1.95
C ILE A 54 2.39 14.87 1.56
N ASP A 55 2.87 16.05 1.95
CA ASP A 55 2.29 17.34 1.63
C ASP A 55 3.18 18.09 0.63
N VAL A 56 2.56 18.58 -0.43
CA VAL A 56 3.18 19.47 -1.40
C VAL A 56 3.21 20.87 -0.81
N HIS A 57 4.40 21.45 -0.73
CA HIS A 57 4.62 22.80 -0.21
C HIS A 57 4.79 23.76 -1.37
N MET A 58 4.14 24.92 -1.28
CA MET A 58 4.25 25.97 -2.28
C MET A 58 4.37 27.34 -1.64
N GLU A 59 5.09 28.20 -2.32
CA GLU A 59 5.32 29.59 -1.95
C GLU A 59 4.96 30.49 -3.13
N SER A 60 4.29 31.61 -2.84
CA SER A 60 4.00 32.64 -3.84
C SER A 60 5.30 33.27 -4.35
N ALA A 61 5.29 33.87 -5.54
CA ALA A 61 6.47 34.48 -6.15
C ALA A 61 7.22 35.48 -5.25
N ASP A 62 6.49 36.23 -4.41
CA ASP A 62 7.06 37.25 -3.52
C ASP A 62 7.39 36.72 -2.11
N GLY A 63 7.19 35.42 -1.86
CA GLY A 63 7.35 34.82 -0.52
C GLY A 63 6.30 35.23 0.51
N ASP A 64 5.28 35.97 0.07
CA ASP A 64 4.26 36.54 0.93
C ASP A 64 3.22 35.50 1.41
N VAL A 65 2.98 34.44 0.64
CA VAL A 65 2.10 33.33 0.98
C VAL A 65 2.87 32.01 0.89
N GLN A 66 2.84 31.24 1.97
CA GLN A 66 3.31 29.85 1.99
C GLN A 66 2.14 28.95 2.36
N LEU A 67 1.96 27.86 1.62
CA LEU A 67 0.90 26.90 1.91
C LEU A 67 1.36 25.48 1.61
N SER A 68 0.68 24.52 2.24
CA SER A 68 0.85 23.12 1.92
C SER A 68 -0.49 22.46 1.63
N VAL A 69 -0.50 21.59 0.64
CA VAL A 69 -1.67 20.78 0.26
C VAL A 69 -1.29 19.30 0.28
N ASN A 70 -2.23 18.45 0.63
CA ASN A 70 -2.03 17.02 0.44
C ASN A 70 -2.30 16.61 -1.01
N HIS A 71 -1.94 15.38 -1.37
CA HIS A 71 -2.20 14.70 -2.65
C HIS A 71 -3.70 14.55 -3.01
N HIS A 72 -4.63 14.93 -2.13
CA HIS A 72 -6.06 15.06 -2.45
C HIS A 72 -6.48 16.49 -2.79
N GLY A 73 -5.51 17.43 -2.87
CA GLY A 73 -5.75 18.84 -3.08
C GLY A 73 -6.37 19.55 -1.88
N ARG A 74 -6.31 18.98 -0.68
CA ARG A 74 -6.80 19.63 0.55
C ARG A 74 -5.69 20.49 1.15
N LEU A 75 -6.03 21.72 1.52
CA LEU A 75 -5.15 22.63 2.26
C LEU A 75 -4.85 22.05 3.65
N MET A 76 -3.57 21.90 3.96
CA MET A 76 -3.05 21.42 5.25
C MET A 76 -2.53 22.58 6.10
N SER A 77 -1.81 23.52 5.48
CA SER A 77 -1.30 24.72 6.16
C SER A 77 -1.35 25.94 5.25
N LEU A 78 -1.51 27.11 5.86
CA LEU A 78 -1.42 28.41 5.20
C LEU A 78 -0.72 29.36 6.19
N SER A 79 0.34 30.02 5.71
CA SER A 79 1.09 31.03 6.42
C SER A 79 1.23 32.26 5.54
N LEU A 80 1.15 33.43 6.17
CA LEU A 80 1.29 34.72 5.50
C LEU A 80 2.50 35.43 6.08
N ALA A 81 3.32 36.02 5.21
CA ALA A 81 4.46 36.81 5.63
C ALA A 81 3.99 38.06 6.41
N PRO A 82 4.79 38.54 7.37
CA PRO A 82 4.48 39.75 8.10
C PRO A 82 4.27 40.95 7.15
N GLY A 83 3.18 41.69 7.35
CA GLY A 83 2.87 42.88 6.56
C GLY A 83 2.08 42.63 5.28
N CYS A 84 1.69 41.37 4.97
CA CYS A 84 0.79 41.07 3.86
C CYS A 84 -0.53 41.86 3.93
N THR A 85 -1.08 42.02 5.14
CA THR A 85 -2.31 42.78 5.38
C THR A 85 -2.16 44.29 5.17
N THR A 86 -0.92 44.78 5.07
CA THR A 86 -0.60 46.19 4.80
C THR A 86 -0.19 46.40 3.34
N ARG A 87 0.46 45.41 2.72
CA ARG A 87 0.95 45.46 1.33
C ARG A 87 -0.15 45.21 0.31
N TYR A 88 -1.10 44.35 0.63
CA TYR A 88 -2.18 43.99 -0.28
C TYR A 88 -3.52 44.55 0.19
N THR A 89 -4.36 44.90 -0.78
CA THR A 89 -5.80 45.01 -0.54
C THR A 89 -6.39 43.63 -0.25
N ASN A 90 -7.60 43.57 0.30
CA ASN A 90 -8.29 42.29 0.53
C ASN A 90 -8.36 41.46 -0.77
N GLU A 91 -8.83 42.07 -1.86
CA GLU A 91 -8.91 41.41 -3.17
C GLU A 91 -7.54 40.99 -3.72
N GLY A 92 -6.50 41.79 -3.46
CA GLY A 92 -5.13 41.46 -3.86
C GLY A 92 -4.62 40.22 -3.12
N LEU A 93 -4.80 40.17 -1.81
CA LEU A 93 -4.38 39.04 -0.98
C LEU A 93 -5.17 37.77 -1.34
N GLU A 94 -6.47 37.88 -1.56
CA GLU A 94 -7.30 36.77 -2.01
C GLU A 94 -6.79 36.19 -3.33
N ARG A 95 -6.41 37.06 -4.28
CA ARG A 95 -5.86 36.63 -5.57
C ARG A 95 -4.53 35.91 -5.41
N VAL A 96 -3.62 36.42 -4.58
CA VAL A 96 -2.32 35.77 -4.33
C VAL A 96 -2.52 34.40 -3.69
N ILE A 97 -3.35 34.31 -2.65
CA ILE A 97 -3.67 33.04 -1.98
C ILE A 97 -4.29 32.05 -2.97
N SER A 98 -5.29 32.48 -3.73
CA SER A 98 -6.01 31.62 -4.67
C SER A 98 -5.10 31.10 -5.78
N THR A 99 -4.25 31.96 -6.33
CA THR A 99 -3.30 31.59 -7.39
C THR A 99 -2.27 30.59 -6.87
N THR A 100 -1.70 30.86 -5.69
CA THR A 100 -0.74 29.97 -5.04
C THR A 100 -1.36 28.62 -4.71
N LEU A 101 -2.61 28.62 -4.24
CA LEU A 101 -3.34 27.39 -3.91
C LEU A 101 -3.64 26.56 -5.17
N GLN A 102 -4.09 27.21 -6.25
CA GLN A 102 -4.37 26.54 -7.52
C GLN A 102 -3.13 25.88 -8.09
N ALA A 103 -1.97 26.57 -8.04
CA ALA A 103 -0.70 26.01 -8.47
C ALA A 103 -0.29 24.80 -7.61
N ALA A 104 -0.41 24.91 -6.28
CA ALA A 104 -0.05 23.80 -5.38
C ALA A 104 -0.94 22.57 -5.59
N VAL A 105 -2.24 22.79 -5.83
CA VAL A 105 -3.19 21.72 -6.14
C VAL A 105 -2.88 21.08 -7.49
N ALA A 106 -2.52 21.88 -8.50
CA ALA A 106 -2.12 21.36 -9.80
C ALA A 106 -0.87 20.47 -9.69
N ASP A 107 0.15 20.92 -8.96
CA ASP A 107 1.38 20.13 -8.72
C ASP A 107 1.06 18.83 -7.95
N ALA A 108 0.21 18.90 -6.92
CA ALA A 108 -0.20 17.72 -6.17
C ALA A 108 -0.96 16.69 -7.04
N TYR A 109 -1.78 17.15 -7.99
CA TYR A 109 -2.43 16.26 -8.96
C TYR A 109 -1.45 15.67 -9.97
N ALA A 110 -0.51 16.46 -10.47
CA ALA A 110 0.52 15.99 -11.39
C ALA A 110 1.41 14.91 -10.74
N GLU A 111 1.87 15.12 -9.51
CA GLU A 111 2.61 14.11 -8.75
C GLU A 111 1.78 12.84 -8.56
N ARG A 112 0.50 12.99 -8.20
CA ARG A 112 -0.40 11.85 -8.02
C ARG A 112 -0.55 11.03 -9.31
N GLU A 113 -0.72 11.69 -10.46
CA GLU A 113 -0.86 11.02 -11.74
C GLU A 113 0.38 10.19 -12.09
N VAL A 114 1.57 10.75 -11.89
CA VAL A 114 2.84 10.03 -12.10
C VAL A 114 2.93 8.80 -11.18
N ILE A 115 2.54 8.93 -9.91
CA ILE A 115 2.54 7.81 -8.96
C ILE A 115 1.54 6.72 -9.38
N GLU A 116 0.34 7.10 -9.81
CA GLU A 116 -0.68 6.15 -10.27
C GLU A 116 -0.21 5.39 -11.52
N GLN A 117 0.40 6.09 -12.51
CA GLN A 117 0.97 5.46 -13.70
C GLN A 117 2.09 4.47 -13.36
N ASN A 118 3.02 4.88 -12.50
CA ASN A 118 4.11 3.99 -12.05
C ASN A 118 3.59 2.77 -11.28
N ALA A 119 2.52 2.95 -10.48
CA ALA A 119 1.89 1.85 -9.76
C ALA A 119 1.19 0.85 -10.70
N GLU A 120 0.52 1.35 -11.75
CA GLU A 120 -0.06 0.48 -12.79
C GLU A 120 1.01 -0.29 -13.57
N GLU A 121 2.11 0.37 -13.94
CA GLU A 121 3.22 -0.29 -14.63
C GLU A 121 3.84 -1.38 -13.77
N ALA A 122 4.14 -1.09 -12.51
CA ALA A 122 4.65 -2.07 -11.56
C ALA A 122 3.67 -3.25 -11.36
N ALA A 123 2.36 -2.99 -11.33
CA ALA A 123 1.36 -4.05 -11.25
C ALA A 123 1.34 -4.94 -12.50
N ARG A 124 1.50 -4.37 -13.70
CA ARG A 124 1.60 -5.13 -14.95
C ARG A 124 2.87 -5.96 -15.01
N GLU A 125 4.01 -5.44 -14.56
CA GLU A 125 5.26 -6.19 -14.49
C GLU A 125 5.17 -7.35 -13.49
N ALA A 126 4.60 -7.11 -12.31
CA ALA A 126 4.38 -8.16 -11.32
C ALA A 126 3.46 -9.27 -11.87
N ALA A 127 2.39 -8.92 -12.59
CA ALA A 127 1.52 -9.89 -13.23
C ALA A 127 2.26 -10.76 -14.26
N LYS A 128 3.11 -10.16 -15.11
CA LYS A 128 3.94 -10.89 -16.08
C LYS A 128 4.91 -11.87 -15.39
N LEU A 129 5.50 -11.47 -14.27
CA LEU A 129 6.40 -12.34 -13.52
C LEU A 129 5.67 -13.54 -12.91
N LEU A 130 4.41 -13.35 -12.48
CA LEU A 130 3.58 -14.43 -11.96
C LEU A 130 3.12 -15.39 -13.07
N ASP A 131 2.74 -14.88 -14.24
CA ASP A 131 2.41 -15.72 -15.41
C ASP A 131 3.60 -16.58 -15.86
N ASN A 132 4.83 -16.05 -15.78
CA ASN A 132 6.05 -16.80 -16.12
C ASN A 132 6.44 -17.89 -15.10
N LEU A 133 5.78 -17.93 -13.94
CA LEU A 133 6.00 -18.94 -12.90
C LEU A 133 4.97 -20.09 -12.95
N GLN A 134 3.95 -19.98 -13.80
CA GLN A 134 2.94 -21.03 -14.05
C GLN A 134 3.35 -21.92 -15.24
#